data_AF-A0A059BQT6-F1
#
_entry.id   AF-A0A059BQT6-F1
#
_cell.length_a   1.000
_cell.length_b   1.000
_cell.length_c   1.000
_cell.angle_alpha   90.00
_cell.angle_beta   90.00
_cell.angle_gamma   90.00
#
_symmetry.space_group_name_H-M   'P 1'
#
loop_
_entity.id
_entity.type
_entity.pdbx_description
1 polymer ?
#
loop_
_entity_poly.entity_id
_entity_poly.type
_entity_poly.pdbx_seq_one_letter_code
_entity_poly.pdbx_strand_id
1 'polypeptide(L)'
;MAGEPNKAAIPCFFPSFACKQLMGEDTLEWHNDEDNDERRERSYITHALPGSLSPSSSSSSVSKPSSSTSSITLASSADPRRLSVVSRPPTAMDPYKYRPSSAHDSSFWTTNSGAPVWNNNASLTVGTRGPVLLEDYHLLEKIANFDRERIPERVVHARGASAKGFFEVTHDISQLTCADFLRAPGVQTPVIVRFSTVIHERGSPETLRDPRGFAVKFYTREGNFDLVGNNFPVFFVRDGMKFPDMVHALKPNPKSHIQENWRIVDFFSHHPESLHMFSFLFDDVGVPQDYRHMEGFGVNTYTLLNESGKAHYVKFHWKPTCGVKSLLEEEAIRVGGSNHSHATKDLYDSIAAGNYPEWQLYIQVIDPDHEDKFDFDPLDVTKIWPEDIVPLQPVGRLVLNKNIDNFFAENEQLAFCPAIVVPGVYYSDDKLLQSRIFSYADTQRHRLGPNYLQLPVNAPKCTHHNNHHEGLMNFMHRDEEVNYFPSRFDSVRHAEKFPIPPPVLNGKRDRCMIEKENNFKQPGERYRSWAPDRQERFIGRWVEALSDPRVTQEIRSIWISYWTQADKSLGQKIASCLNVRPSM
;
A
#
# COMPACT_ATOMS: atom_id res chain seq x y z
N MET A 1 -22.34 -70.44 21.22
CA MET A 1 -23.17 -70.62 20.02
C MET A 1 -23.69 -69.23 19.64
N ALA A 2 -23.02 -68.56 18.70
CA ALA A 2 -23.42 -68.41 17.28
C ALA A 2 -24.53 -67.33 17.13
N GLY A 3 -24.41 -66.26 16.35
CA GLY A 3 -23.38 -65.83 15.40
C GLY A 3 -23.65 -64.41 14.84
N GLU A 4 -22.66 -63.90 14.11
CA GLU A 4 -22.76 -62.85 13.06
C GLU A 4 -23.51 -63.39 11.80
N PRO A 5 -23.77 -62.64 10.68
CA PRO A 5 -23.15 -61.39 10.20
C PRO A 5 -24.08 -60.36 9.49
N ASN A 6 -23.58 -59.13 9.23
CA ASN A 6 -23.34 -58.58 7.88
C ASN A 6 -23.16 -57.05 7.89
N LYS A 7 -21.92 -56.62 7.62
CA LYS A 7 -21.58 -55.29 7.08
C LYS A 7 -21.35 -55.46 5.58
N ALA A 8 -21.99 -54.61 4.77
CA ALA A 8 -21.64 -54.45 3.36
C ALA A 8 -20.90 -53.12 3.17
N ALA A 9 -19.70 -53.22 2.59
CA ALA A 9 -18.85 -52.12 2.15
C ALA A 9 -18.87 -52.06 0.61
N ILE A 10 -18.80 -50.86 0.04
CA ILE A 10 -18.43 -50.61 -1.36
C ILE A 10 -17.43 -49.43 -1.37
N PRO A 11 -16.34 -49.47 -2.17
CA PRO A 11 -15.14 -48.69 -1.95
C PRO A 11 -15.04 -47.43 -2.83
N CYS A 12 -14.36 -46.39 -2.31
CA CYS A 12 -13.86 -45.27 -3.10
C CYS A 12 -12.39 -45.53 -3.49
N PHE A 13 -12.09 -45.40 -4.79
CA PHE A 13 -10.75 -45.41 -5.36
C PHE A 13 -10.28 -43.97 -5.60
N PHE A 14 -9.14 -43.57 -5.03
CA PHE A 14 -8.06 -42.79 -5.67
C PHE A 14 -6.82 -42.81 -4.75
N PRO A 15 -5.60 -43.09 -5.25
CA PRO A 15 -4.44 -43.34 -4.40
C PRO A 15 -3.59 -42.08 -4.13
N SER A 16 -3.16 -41.99 -2.88
CA SER A 16 -2.02 -41.22 -2.40
C SER A 16 -0.72 -41.89 -2.87
N PHE A 17 0.24 -41.11 -3.37
CA PHE A 17 1.64 -41.54 -3.50
C PHE A 17 2.53 -40.61 -2.68
N ALA A 18 2.82 -41.04 -1.46
CA ALA A 18 4.05 -40.72 -0.75
C ALA A 18 4.83 -42.04 -0.66
N CYS A 19 6.08 -42.06 -1.17
CA CYS A 19 6.93 -43.24 -1.05
C CYS A 19 8.20 -42.89 -0.25
N LYS A 20 8.30 -43.51 0.92
CA LYS A 20 9.49 -43.63 1.76
C LYS A 20 9.45 -45.05 2.33
N GLN A 21 10.49 -45.86 2.09
CA GLN A 21 10.97 -47.06 2.83
C GLN A 21 11.64 -48.05 1.87
N LEU A 22 12.62 -48.90 2.20
CA LEU A 22 13.68 -49.01 3.23
C LEU A 22 14.46 -50.32 2.91
N MET A 23 15.78 -50.32 3.10
CA MET A 23 16.68 -51.42 3.58
C MET A 23 17.04 -52.67 2.72
N GLY A 24 18.32 -53.07 2.84
CA GLY A 24 18.89 -54.43 2.63
C GLY A 24 20.14 -54.43 1.73
N GLU A 25 21.35 -54.19 2.28
CA GLU A 25 22.42 -55.20 2.57
C GLU A 25 22.90 -55.98 1.32
N ASP A 26 24.13 -55.76 0.84
CA ASP A 26 25.33 -56.52 1.26
C ASP A 26 26.58 -56.27 0.39
N THR A 27 27.74 -56.31 1.06
CA THR A 27 29.08 -56.76 0.61
C THR A 27 30.08 -55.89 -0.20
N LEU A 28 31.31 -55.88 0.36
CA LEU A 28 32.66 -55.95 -0.23
C LEU A 28 33.50 -54.65 -0.43
N GLU A 29 34.29 -54.33 0.61
CA GLU A 29 35.76 -54.55 0.74
C GLU A 29 36.86 -53.74 -0.03
N TRP A 30 37.89 -53.37 0.76
CA TRP A 30 39.31 -52.97 0.47
C TRP A 30 39.56 -51.65 -0.29
N HIS A 31 40.52 -50.74 0.01
CA HIS A 31 41.75 -50.77 0.81
C HIS A 31 42.22 -49.30 1.06
N ASN A 32 42.95 -49.04 2.16
CA ASN A 32 43.78 -47.84 2.35
C ASN A 32 45.08 -47.98 1.54
N ASP A 33 45.59 -46.89 0.96
CA ASP A 33 46.89 -46.30 1.32
C ASP A 33 47.27 -45.07 0.46
N GLU A 34 47.75 -44.06 1.20
CA GLU A 34 48.83 -43.08 0.95
C GLU A 34 48.80 -42.01 -0.18
N ASP A 35 49.04 -40.78 0.32
CA ASP A 35 49.91 -39.70 -0.17
C ASP A 35 49.40 -38.50 -1.00
N ASN A 36 49.68 -37.31 -0.40
CA ASN A 36 50.03 -35.99 -0.96
C ASN A 36 48.93 -35.20 -1.74
N ASP A 37 48.76 -33.88 -1.62
CA ASP A 37 49.50 -32.82 -0.93
C ASP A 37 48.63 -31.54 -0.84
N GLU A 38 49.01 -30.62 0.05
CA GLU A 38 48.75 -29.16 0.07
C GLU A 38 47.33 -28.57 0.32
N ARG A 39 47.00 -28.49 1.62
CA ARG A 39 46.59 -27.31 2.44
C ARG A 39 46.23 -25.97 1.74
N ARG A 40 45.01 -25.44 2.00
CA ARG A 40 44.62 -24.41 3.04
C ARG A 40 45.15 -23.00 2.80
N GLU A 41 44.54 -21.88 3.21
CA GLU A 41 43.21 -21.43 3.66
C GLU A 41 43.38 -19.90 3.87
N ARG A 42 42.31 -19.11 3.67
CA ARG A 42 41.86 -17.95 4.48
C ARG A 42 42.89 -17.02 5.16
N SER A 43 42.72 -15.70 4.96
CA SER A 43 42.09 -14.76 5.94
C SER A 43 42.65 -13.32 5.98
N TYR A 44 41.71 -12.36 6.05
CA TYR A 44 41.59 -11.17 6.91
C TYR A 44 42.72 -10.09 7.13
N ILE A 45 42.21 -8.85 7.27
CA ILE A 45 42.63 -7.69 8.12
C ILE A 45 43.27 -6.45 7.44
N THR A 46 42.87 -5.32 8.03
CA THR A 46 42.79 -3.88 7.77
C THR A 46 44.04 -2.98 7.97
N HIS A 47 43.88 -1.72 7.53
CA HIS A 47 44.36 -0.41 8.05
C HIS A 47 45.78 0.11 7.78
N ALA A 48 45.89 1.28 7.12
CA ALA A 48 46.28 2.60 7.70
C ALA A 48 46.95 3.57 6.68
N LEU A 49 46.60 4.87 6.75
CA LEU A 49 47.26 6.07 6.17
C LEU A 49 48.48 6.51 7.07
N PRO A 50 49.29 7.58 6.83
CA PRO A 50 49.16 8.76 5.94
C PRO A 50 50.48 9.30 5.28
N GLY A 51 50.42 10.41 4.53
CA GLY A 51 51.62 11.17 4.15
C GLY A 51 51.43 12.33 3.15
N SER A 52 51.58 13.55 3.65
CA SER A 52 51.54 14.87 2.98
C SER A 52 52.73 15.17 2.06
N LEU A 53 52.55 16.03 1.04
CA LEU A 53 53.39 17.24 0.74
C LEU A 53 53.00 17.87 -0.62
N SER A 54 52.83 19.20 -0.61
CA SER A 54 52.90 20.14 -1.75
C SER A 54 54.01 21.17 -1.41
N PRO A 55 54.37 22.20 -2.21
CA PRO A 55 54.11 22.54 -3.63
C PRO A 55 55.41 22.89 -4.42
N SER A 56 55.35 23.18 -5.73
CA SER A 56 56.12 24.29 -6.35
C SER A 56 55.87 24.44 -7.86
N SER A 57 55.89 25.71 -8.26
CA SER A 57 55.71 26.32 -9.57
C SER A 57 56.95 26.27 -10.47
N SER A 58 56.76 26.23 -11.79
CA SER A 58 57.54 27.07 -12.71
C SER A 58 56.90 27.20 -14.10
N SER A 59 57.08 28.39 -14.65
CA SER A 59 56.61 28.95 -15.91
C SER A 59 57.47 28.59 -17.12
N SER A 60 56.88 28.49 -18.32
CA SER A 60 57.52 28.98 -19.56
C SER A 60 56.52 29.16 -20.71
N SER A 61 56.52 30.37 -21.25
CA SER A 61 55.87 30.88 -22.46
C SER A 61 56.60 30.53 -23.76
N VAL A 62 56.03 31.00 -24.90
CA VAL A 62 56.58 31.12 -26.28
C VAL A 62 56.13 29.97 -27.23
N SER A 63 55.58 30.12 -28.44
CA SER A 63 55.36 31.22 -29.41
C SER A 63 54.33 30.83 -30.49
N LYS A 64 53.69 31.83 -31.12
CA LYS A 64 52.89 31.75 -32.37
C LYS A 64 53.71 31.31 -33.60
N PRO A 65 53.04 31.03 -34.73
CA PRO A 65 53.22 31.95 -35.87
C PRO A 65 51.92 32.36 -36.59
N SER A 66 51.83 33.67 -36.88
CA SER A 66 51.20 34.31 -38.05
C SER A 66 52.09 34.05 -39.29
N SER A 67 51.75 34.18 -40.56
CA SER A 67 50.67 34.82 -41.35
C SER A 67 50.98 34.49 -42.82
N SER A 68 49.99 34.42 -43.71
CA SER A 68 50.10 35.15 -44.98
C SER A 68 48.73 35.21 -45.67
N THR A 69 48.24 36.43 -45.78
CA THR A 69 47.06 36.84 -46.54
C THR A 69 47.52 37.16 -47.96
N SER A 70 46.75 36.76 -48.97
CA SER A 70 46.83 37.33 -50.32
C SER A 70 45.41 37.59 -50.81
N SER A 71 45.12 38.87 -50.99
CA SER A 71 43.87 39.46 -51.46
C SER A 71 43.77 39.45 -52.98
N ILE A 72 42.62 39.08 -53.55
CA ILE A 72 42.17 39.55 -54.87
C ILE A 72 40.66 39.85 -54.81
N THR A 73 40.32 41.00 -55.37
CA THR A 73 39.04 41.71 -55.35
C THR A 73 38.03 41.19 -56.40
N LEU A 74 36.76 41.36 -56.05
CA LEU A 74 35.49 41.23 -56.80
C LEU A 74 35.50 41.29 -58.33
N ALA A 75 34.76 40.37 -58.96
CA ALA A 75 34.05 40.58 -60.21
C ALA A 75 32.68 39.89 -60.20
N SER A 76 31.66 40.64 -60.61
CA SER A 76 30.26 40.26 -60.71
C SER A 76 29.98 39.34 -61.91
N SER A 77 29.21 38.28 -61.71
CA SER A 77 28.24 37.81 -62.70
C SER A 77 27.26 36.84 -62.02
N ALA A 78 26.06 37.33 -61.71
CA ALA A 78 24.93 36.49 -61.37
C ALA A 78 24.45 35.78 -62.65
N ASP A 79 24.52 34.45 -62.66
CA ASP A 79 23.81 33.60 -63.61
C ASP A 79 22.72 32.83 -62.85
N PRO A 80 21.43 33.17 -62.99
CA PRO A 80 20.35 32.54 -62.25
C PRO A 80 19.89 31.30 -63.01
N ARG A 81 20.75 30.28 -63.14
CA ARG A 81 20.36 29.02 -63.79
C ARG A 81 21.31 27.85 -63.48
N ARG A 82 21.38 27.45 -62.21
CA ARG A 82 21.77 26.08 -61.88
C ARG A 82 21.10 25.57 -60.61
N LEU A 83 20.13 24.69 -60.84
CA LEU A 83 19.56 23.78 -59.87
C LEU A 83 20.65 23.14 -59.00
N SER A 84 20.77 23.56 -57.74
CA SER A 84 21.27 22.68 -56.69
C SER A 84 20.04 22.08 -56.02
N VAL A 85 19.66 20.92 -56.52
CA VAL A 85 18.76 19.98 -55.84
C VAL A 85 19.28 19.84 -54.41
N VAL A 86 18.57 20.45 -53.45
CA VAL A 86 18.68 20.04 -52.06
C VAL A 86 18.27 18.58 -52.08
N SER A 87 19.25 17.68 -52.02
CA SER A 87 19.00 16.26 -51.82
C SER A 87 18.25 16.16 -50.49
N ARG A 88 16.92 16.07 -50.59
CA ARG A 88 16.07 15.65 -49.47
C ARG A 88 16.76 14.43 -48.88
N PRO A 89 17.06 14.39 -47.57
CA PRO A 89 17.49 13.15 -46.95
C PRO A 89 16.46 12.08 -47.35
N PRO A 90 16.87 10.83 -47.64
CA PRO A 90 15.95 9.79 -48.03
C PRO A 90 14.80 9.81 -47.02
N THR A 91 13.57 10.02 -47.50
CA THR A 91 12.38 9.96 -46.66
C THR A 91 12.50 8.68 -45.87
N ALA A 92 12.68 8.80 -44.55
CA ALA A 92 12.81 7.66 -43.68
C ALA A 92 11.68 6.70 -44.04
N MET A 93 12.01 5.51 -44.54
CA MET A 93 10.98 4.54 -44.88
C MET A 93 10.30 4.20 -43.56
N ASP A 94 9.05 4.61 -43.42
CA ASP A 94 8.24 4.26 -42.26
C ASP A 94 8.18 2.73 -42.19
N PRO A 95 8.79 2.10 -41.17
CA PRO A 95 8.81 0.64 -41.06
C PRO A 95 7.40 0.07 -40.84
N TYR A 96 6.43 0.91 -40.50
CA TYR A 96 5.02 0.57 -40.31
C TYR A 96 4.13 1.01 -41.47
N LYS A 97 4.69 1.47 -42.61
CA LYS A 97 3.92 1.89 -43.80
C LYS A 97 2.90 0.84 -44.26
N TYR A 98 3.25 -0.44 -44.11
CA TYR A 98 2.40 -1.58 -44.48
C TYR A 98 1.85 -2.31 -43.26
N ARG A 99 1.72 -1.63 -42.12
CA ARG A 99 1.03 -2.19 -40.96
C ARG A 99 -0.41 -2.55 -41.38
N PRO A 100 -0.89 -3.77 -41.07
CA PRO A 100 -2.27 -4.15 -41.35
C PRO A 100 -3.24 -3.14 -40.73
N SER A 101 -4.23 -2.68 -41.50
CA SER A 101 -5.31 -1.84 -40.96
C SER A 101 -6.18 -2.63 -39.99
N SER A 102 -7.00 -1.94 -39.19
CA SER A 102 -7.96 -2.58 -38.27
C SER A 102 -9.00 -3.46 -38.98
N ALA A 103 -9.14 -3.36 -40.31
CA ALA A 103 -9.93 -4.31 -41.09
C ALA A 103 -9.37 -5.74 -41.07
N HIS A 104 -8.11 -5.91 -40.65
CA HIS A 104 -7.45 -7.21 -40.43
C HIS A 104 -7.41 -7.63 -38.96
N ASP A 105 -8.06 -6.90 -38.05
CA ASP A 105 -8.17 -7.33 -36.66
C ASP A 105 -8.95 -8.66 -36.59
N SER A 106 -8.32 -9.67 -36.01
CA SER A 106 -8.87 -11.03 -35.94
C SER A 106 -10.03 -11.10 -34.94
N SER A 107 -11.14 -11.74 -35.34
CA SER A 107 -12.19 -12.19 -34.42
C SER A 107 -11.92 -13.59 -33.83
N PHE A 108 -10.82 -14.25 -34.22
CA PHE A 108 -10.43 -15.57 -33.75
C PHE A 108 -9.58 -15.48 -32.50
N TRP A 109 -9.51 -16.59 -31.76
CA TRP A 109 -8.48 -16.78 -30.73
C TRP A 109 -7.09 -16.65 -31.36
N THR A 110 -6.17 -16.01 -30.66
CA THR A 110 -4.77 -15.85 -31.10
C THR A 110 -3.80 -16.17 -29.98
N THR A 111 -2.56 -16.48 -30.34
CA THR A 111 -1.41 -16.47 -29.43
C THR A 111 -1.07 -15.03 -29.02
N ASN A 112 -0.17 -14.85 -28.05
CA ASN A 112 0.34 -13.52 -27.67
C ASN A 112 1.14 -12.86 -28.80
N SER A 113 1.72 -13.65 -29.70
CA SER A 113 2.37 -13.19 -30.93
C SER A 113 1.39 -12.84 -32.06
N GLY A 114 0.08 -13.02 -31.83
CA GLY A 114 -0.98 -12.65 -32.78
C GLY A 114 -1.31 -13.71 -33.84
N ALA A 115 -0.74 -14.92 -33.76
CA ALA A 115 -1.04 -15.99 -34.70
C ALA A 115 -2.43 -16.62 -34.40
N PRO A 116 -3.26 -16.91 -35.41
CA PRO A 116 -4.59 -17.48 -35.19
C PRO A 116 -4.52 -18.90 -34.65
N VAL A 117 -5.35 -19.20 -33.64
CA VAL A 117 -5.48 -20.51 -33.00
C VAL A 117 -6.68 -21.22 -33.58
N TRP A 118 -6.44 -22.25 -34.38
CA TRP A 118 -7.50 -23.02 -35.04
C TRP A 118 -8.19 -24.03 -34.10
N ASN A 119 -7.50 -24.50 -33.05
CA ASN A 119 -8.02 -25.43 -32.05
C ASN A 119 -7.50 -25.09 -30.64
N ASN A 120 -8.40 -24.76 -29.73
CA ASN A 120 -8.09 -24.44 -28.33
C ASN A 120 -8.65 -25.50 -27.35
N ASN A 121 -9.11 -26.64 -27.87
CA ASN A 121 -9.74 -27.72 -27.11
C ASN A 121 -8.84 -28.94 -26.96
N ALA A 122 -7.91 -29.18 -27.89
CA ALA A 122 -7.03 -30.35 -27.90
C ALA A 122 -5.57 -29.96 -28.13
N SER A 123 -4.67 -30.61 -27.39
CA SER A 123 -3.23 -30.55 -27.62
C SER A 123 -2.81 -31.34 -28.85
N LEU A 124 -1.66 -31.02 -29.41
CA LEU A 124 -1.02 -31.81 -30.46
C LEU A 124 -0.48 -33.13 -29.88
N THR A 125 -0.92 -34.26 -30.45
CA THR A 125 -0.56 -35.61 -29.99
C THR A 125 -0.22 -36.55 -31.15
N VAL A 126 0.47 -37.67 -30.86
CA VAL A 126 0.65 -38.78 -31.83
C VAL A 126 -0.65 -39.58 -31.96
N GLY A 127 -1.56 -39.13 -32.83
CA GLY A 127 -2.90 -39.72 -32.96
C GLY A 127 -3.80 -39.44 -31.75
N THR A 128 -5.02 -39.95 -31.78
CA THR A 128 -6.08 -39.55 -30.81
C THR A 128 -5.84 -40.00 -29.36
N ARG A 129 -4.86 -40.88 -29.09
CA ARG A 129 -4.52 -41.39 -27.76
C ARG A 129 -3.01 -41.46 -27.47
N GLY A 130 -2.19 -40.80 -28.30
CA GLY A 130 -0.74 -40.78 -28.10
C GLY A 130 -0.27 -39.67 -27.15
N PRO A 131 1.03 -39.59 -26.87
CA PRO A 131 1.60 -38.54 -26.04
C PRO A 131 1.47 -37.15 -26.69
N VAL A 132 1.47 -36.11 -25.87
CA VAL A 132 1.53 -34.70 -26.28
C VAL A 132 2.93 -34.38 -26.81
N LEU A 133 3.00 -33.58 -27.88
CA LEU A 133 4.24 -33.14 -28.51
C LEU A 133 4.67 -31.77 -28.00
N LEU A 134 5.97 -31.60 -27.73
CA LEU A 134 6.54 -30.34 -27.23
C LEU A 134 6.47 -29.19 -28.27
N GLU A 135 6.27 -29.51 -29.55
CA GLU A 135 6.12 -28.51 -30.61
C GLU A 135 4.75 -27.79 -30.62
N ASP A 136 3.86 -28.12 -29.69
CA ASP A 136 2.60 -27.39 -29.48
C ASP A 136 2.86 -26.04 -28.78
N TYR A 137 3.28 -25.04 -29.56
CA TYR A 137 3.60 -23.71 -29.03
C TYR A 137 2.42 -23.05 -28.29
N HIS A 138 1.19 -23.18 -28.81
CA HIS A 138 0.00 -22.58 -28.18
C HIS A 138 -0.26 -23.17 -26.80
N LEU A 139 -0.16 -24.50 -26.66
CA LEU A 139 -0.24 -25.17 -25.36
C LEU A 139 0.81 -24.62 -24.39
N LEU A 140 2.07 -24.59 -24.81
CA LEU A 140 3.18 -24.14 -23.95
C LEU A 140 3.01 -22.70 -23.50
N GLU A 141 2.71 -21.79 -24.42
CA GLU A 141 2.51 -20.36 -24.13
C GLU A 141 1.33 -20.13 -23.19
N LYS A 142 0.19 -20.80 -23.44
CA LYS A 142 -1.03 -20.67 -22.63
C LYS A 142 -0.81 -21.12 -21.19
N ILE A 143 -0.19 -22.29 -20.99
CA ILE A 143 0.11 -22.82 -19.65
C ILE A 143 1.17 -21.96 -18.95
N ALA A 144 2.24 -21.57 -19.65
CA ALA A 144 3.31 -20.76 -19.06
C ALA A 144 2.81 -19.39 -18.56
N ASN A 145 1.85 -18.77 -19.27
CA ASN A 145 1.20 -17.55 -18.81
C ASN A 145 0.28 -17.81 -17.61
N PHE A 146 -0.54 -18.87 -17.64
CA PHE A 146 -1.41 -19.25 -16.53
C PHE A 146 -0.61 -19.45 -15.23
N ASP A 147 0.53 -20.16 -15.31
CA ASP A 147 1.41 -20.43 -14.17
C ASP A 147 1.98 -19.15 -13.52
N ARG A 148 1.94 -18.01 -14.22
CA ARG A 148 2.51 -16.72 -13.79
C ARG A 148 1.46 -15.65 -13.52
N GLU A 149 0.17 -16.00 -13.47
CA GLU A 149 -0.90 -15.02 -13.17
C GLU A 149 -0.83 -14.45 -11.74
N ARG A 150 -0.23 -15.19 -10.80
CA ARG A 150 -0.20 -14.78 -9.38
C ARG A 150 1.02 -13.92 -9.10
N ILE A 151 0.76 -12.69 -8.65
CA ILE A 151 1.75 -11.81 -8.02
C ILE A 151 1.66 -11.93 -6.48
N PRO A 152 2.68 -11.50 -5.72
CA PRO A 152 2.56 -11.40 -4.27
C PRO A 152 1.35 -10.53 -3.89
N GLU A 153 0.59 -10.96 -2.88
CA GLU A 153 -0.44 -10.10 -2.29
C GLU A 153 0.20 -8.96 -1.48
N ARG A 154 -0.62 -8.00 -1.05
CA ARG A 154 -0.15 -6.98 -0.11
C ARG A 154 0.16 -7.65 1.23
N VAL A 155 1.27 -7.27 1.87
CA VAL A 155 1.68 -7.84 3.17
C VAL A 155 0.61 -7.64 4.26
N VAL A 156 -0.13 -6.53 4.18
CA VAL A 156 -1.34 -6.22 4.94
C VAL A 156 -2.39 -5.67 3.97
N HIS A 157 -3.66 -5.73 4.33
CA HIS A 157 -4.78 -5.30 3.49
C HIS A 157 -4.89 -6.08 2.16
N ALA A 158 -4.57 -7.38 2.18
CA ALA A 158 -4.63 -8.25 1.01
C ALA A 158 -6.06 -8.39 0.46
N ARG A 159 -7.03 -8.69 1.33
CA ARG A 159 -8.46 -8.74 0.99
C ARG A 159 -9.05 -7.34 0.85
N GLY A 160 -9.68 -7.03 -0.29
CA GLY A 160 -10.32 -5.74 -0.51
C GLY A 160 -10.96 -5.56 -1.89
N ALA A 161 -11.74 -4.49 -2.02
CA ALA A 161 -12.50 -4.12 -3.22
C ALA A 161 -12.28 -2.65 -3.58
N SER A 162 -12.35 -2.34 -4.88
CA SER A 162 -12.14 -0.99 -5.40
C SER A 162 -13.31 -0.51 -6.25
N ALA A 163 -13.52 0.82 -6.25
CA ALA A 163 -14.49 1.48 -7.10
C ALA A 163 -13.97 2.86 -7.54
N LYS A 164 -14.44 3.33 -8.69
CA LYS A 164 -14.11 4.62 -9.29
C LYS A 164 -15.22 5.62 -9.00
N GLY A 165 -14.86 6.90 -8.99
CA GLY A 165 -15.78 7.97 -8.69
C GLY A 165 -15.20 9.34 -8.91
N PHE A 166 -15.75 10.32 -8.20
CA PHE A 166 -15.21 11.66 -8.13
C PHE A 166 -15.31 12.21 -6.71
N PHE A 167 -14.40 13.14 -6.40
CA PHE A 167 -14.50 14.03 -5.27
C PHE A 167 -14.94 15.41 -5.76
N GLU A 168 -15.90 16.02 -5.09
CA GLU A 168 -16.41 17.37 -5.38
C GLU A 168 -16.22 18.28 -4.17
N VAL A 169 -15.56 19.42 -4.37
CA VAL A 169 -15.43 20.46 -3.34
C VAL A 169 -16.79 21.13 -3.14
N THR A 170 -17.21 21.28 -1.89
CA THR A 170 -18.49 21.95 -1.54
C THR A 170 -18.27 23.23 -0.74
N HIS A 171 -17.12 23.38 -0.09
CA HIS A 171 -16.78 24.54 0.73
C HIS A 171 -15.39 25.07 0.37
N ASP A 172 -15.23 26.38 0.41
CA ASP A 172 -13.94 27.03 0.15
C ASP A 172 -13.02 26.88 1.38
N ILE A 173 -11.85 26.29 1.14
CA ILE A 173 -10.78 26.11 2.13
C ILE A 173 -9.44 26.63 1.62
N SER A 174 -9.44 27.51 0.61
CA SER A 174 -8.23 28.11 0.03
C SER A 174 -7.38 28.88 1.05
N GLN A 175 -7.98 29.36 2.13
CA GLN A 175 -7.26 29.96 3.26
C GLN A 175 -6.32 28.98 3.99
N LEU A 176 -6.57 27.67 3.87
CA LEU A 176 -5.81 26.60 4.53
C LEU A 176 -4.82 25.92 3.58
N THR A 177 -5.13 25.83 2.28
CA THR A 177 -4.34 25.06 1.31
C THR A 177 -4.35 25.69 -0.07
N CYS A 178 -3.20 25.62 -0.76
CA CYS A 178 -3.08 25.96 -2.18
C CYS A 178 -3.25 24.74 -3.12
N ALA A 179 -3.73 23.60 -2.62
CA ALA A 179 -3.90 22.40 -3.44
C ALA A 179 -4.94 22.59 -4.55
N ASP A 180 -4.54 22.42 -5.82
CA ASP A 180 -5.38 22.72 -6.99
C ASP A 180 -6.73 21.98 -6.97
N PHE A 181 -6.78 20.76 -6.46
CA PHE A 181 -8.01 19.97 -6.41
C PHE A 181 -9.05 20.49 -5.39
N LEU A 182 -8.65 21.41 -4.50
CA LEU A 182 -9.47 22.06 -3.46
C LEU A 182 -9.73 23.55 -3.76
N ARG A 183 -9.32 24.06 -4.93
CA ARG A 183 -9.27 25.49 -5.26
C ARG A 183 -10.59 26.26 -5.20
N ALA A 184 -11.74 25.61 -5.35
CA ALA A 184 -13.05 26.26 -5.32
C ALA A 184 -14.20 25.23 -5.19
N PRO A 185 -15.34 25.61 -4.59
CA PRO A 185 -16.57 24.82 -4.66
C PRO A 185 -17.00 24.48 -6.11
N GLY A 186 -17.52 23.26 -6.30
CA GLY A 186 -17.92 22.71 -7.59
C GLY A 186 -16.78 22.05 -8.40
N VAL A 187 -15.52 22.18 -7.94
CA VAL A 187 -14.40 21.46 -8.56
C VAL A 187 -14.55 19.96 -8.35
N GLN A 188 -14.55 19.21 -9.45
CA GLN A 188 -14.58 17.75 -9.43
C GLN A 188 -13.21 17.16 -9.80
N THR A 189 -12.77 16.18 -9.02
CA THR A 189 -11.51 15.46 -9.22
C THR A 189 -11.81 13.96 -9.34
N PRO A 190 -11.39 13.29 -10.42
CA PRO A 190 -11.56 11.84 -10.54
C PRO A 190 -10.82 11.11 -9.42
N VAL A 191 -11.41 10.03 -8.93
CA VAL A 191 -10.80 9.20 -7.88
C VAL A 191 -10.95 7.71 -8.15
N ILE A 192 -10.05 6.93 -7.55
CA ILE A 192 -10.27 5.51 -7.28
C ILE A 192 -10.08 5.25 -5.79
N VAL A 193 -10.98 4.46 -5.21
CA VAL A 193 -10.97 4.11 -3.79
C VAL A 193 -10.84 2.62 -3.65
N ARG A 194 -10.04 2.18 -2.68
CA ARG A 194 -9.94 0.77 -2.26
C ARG A 194 -10.26 0.63 -0.79
N PHE A 195 -11.23 -0.23 -0.51
CA PHE A 195 -11.55 -0.71 0.84
C PHE A 195 -10.94 -2.08 1.08
N SER A 196 -10.66 -2.42 2.33
CA SER A 196 -10.00 -3.69 2.66
C SER A 196 -10.16 -4.07 4.13
N THR A 197 -9.99 -5.36 4.46
CA THR A 197 -9.59 -5.77 5.83
C THR A 197 -8.07 -5.55 5.99
N VAL A 198 -7.42 -6.07 7.04
CA VAL A 198 -5.98 -5.83 7.31
C VAL A 198 -5.19 -7.13 7.35
N ILE A 199 -5.57 -8.08 8.20
CA ILE A 199 -4.63 -9.11 8.68
C ILE A 199 -4.53 -10.33 7.77
N HIS A 200 -5.67 -10.88 7.36
CA HIS A 200 -5.71 -12.16 6.65
C HIS A 200 -5.52 -11.98 5.13
N GLU A 201 -5.25 -13.11 4.47
CA GLU A 201 -4.86 -13.21 3.06
C GLU A 201 -6.02 -12.83 2.12
N ARG A 202 -5.73 -12.66 0.82
CA ARG A 202 -6.69 -12.20 -0.21
C ARG A 202 -8.04 -12.95 -0.25
N GLY A 203 -8.06 -14.21 0.16
CA GLY A 203 -9.26 -15.06 0.18
C GLY A 203 -10.10 -14.99 1.45
N SER A 204 -9.66 -14.25 2.48
CA SER A 204 -10.27 -14.28 3.81
C SER A 204 -11.70 -13.71 3.84
N PRO A 205 -12.54 -14.13 4.81
CA PRO A 205 -13.85 -13.54 5.00
C PRO A 205 -13.79 -12.05 5.38
N GLU A 206 -14.70 -11.27 4.83
CA GLU A 206 -14.81 -9.83 5.12
C GLU A 206 -15.58 -9.53 6.44
N THR A 207 -16.11 -10.55 7.10
CA THR A 207 -16.81 -10.45 8.40
C THR A 207 -15.88 -10.55 9.61
N LEU A 208 -14.57 -10.74 9.39
CA LEU A 208 -13.61 -10.81 10.48
C LEU A 208 -13.48 -9.46 11.20
N ARG A 209 -13.32 -9.50 12.52
CA ARG A 209 -13.07 -8.32 13.35
C ARG A 209 -11.68 -7.77 13.03
N ASP A 210 -11.65 -6.59 12.44
CA ASP A 210 -10.43 -5.98 11.91
C ASP A 210 -10.68 -4.48 11.64
N PRO A 211 -9.68 -3.59 11.69
CA PRO A 211 -9.83 -2.30 11.03
C PRO A 211 -10.15 -2.50 9.55
N ARG A 212 -10.75 -1.50 8.92
CA ARG A 212 -10.98 -1.49 7.47
C ARG A 212 -10.13 -0.40 6.84
N GLY A 213 -9.37 -0.74 5.81
CA GLY A 213 -8.66 0.24 4.99
C GLY A 213 -9.63 1.10 4.20
N PHE A 214 -9.33 2.40 4.09
CA PHE A 214 -10.06 3.38 3.29
C PHE A 214 -9.02 4.23 2.55
N ALA A 215 -8.54 3.73 1.41
CA ALA A 215 -7.51 4.39 0.62
C ALA A 215 -8.11 5.10 -0.60
N VAL A 216 -7.86 6.40 -0.73
CA VAL A 216 -8.37 7.25 -1.82
C VAL A 216 -7.21 7.80 -2.64
N LYS A 217 -7.24 7.63 -3.95
CA LYS A 217 -6.30 8.24 -4.90
C LYS A 217 -7.05 9.29 -5.70
N PHE A 218 -6.57 10.53 -5.63
CA PHE A 218 -7.06 11.66 -6.39
C PHE A 218 -6.19 11.88 -7.61
N TYR A 219 -6.79 11.91 -8.79
CA TYR A 219 -6.09 12.22 -10.04
C TYR A 219 -6.18 13.73 -10.31
N THR A 220 -5.32 14.51 -9.64
CA THR A 220 -5.34 15.98 -9.72
C THR A 220 -4.62 16.50 -10.98
N ARG A 221 -4.71 17.80 -11.24
CA ARG A 221 -3.98 18.46 -12.34
C ARG A 221 -2.47 18.57 -12.07
N GLU A 222 -2.05 18.45 -10.82
CA GLU A 222 -0.67 18.61 -10.35
C GLU A 222 -0.05 17.29 -9.86
N GLY A 223 -0.59 16.16 -10.32
CA GLY A 223 -0.15 14.82 -9.94
C GLY A 223 -1.21 14.04 -9.17
N ASN A 224 -0.86 12.82 -8.77
CA ASN A 224 -1.73 12.04 -7.89
C ASN A 224 -1.55 12.49 -6.44
N PHE A 225 -2.63 12.45 -5.66
CA PHE A 225 -2.59 12.54 -4.21
C PHE A 225 -3.21 11.28 -3.61
N ASP A 226 -2.53 10.64 -2.67
CA ASP A 226 -3.01 9.42 -2.01
C ASP A 226 -3.30 9.67 -0.53
N LEU A 227 -4.58 9.69 -0.15
CA LEU A 227 -5.02 9.68 1.24
C LEU A 227 -5.27 8.23 1.68
N VAL A 228 -4.29 7.65 2.37
CA VAL A 228 -4.32 6.24 2.76
C VAL A 228 -4.78 6.09 4.21
N GLY A 229 -6.09 5.98 4.38
CA GLY A 229 -6.77 5.97 5.67
C GLY A 229 -7.26 4.59 6.13
N ASN A 230 -7.95 4.60 7.28
CA ASN A 230 -8.73 3.49 7.83
C ASN A 230 -10.11 3.96 8.26
N ASN A 231 -11.00 3.05 8.63
CA ASN A 231 -12.30 3.35 9.22
C ASN A 231 -12.22 3.78 10.70
N PHE A 232 -11.08 3.61 11.36
CA PHE A 232 -10.86 4.12 12.72
C PHE A 232 -9.95 5.35 12.67
N PRO A 233 -10.16 6.35 13.56
CA PRO A 233 -9.41 7.60 13.55
C PRO A 233 -8.02 7.50 14.20
N VAL A 234 -7.69 6.35 14.80
CA VAL A 234 -6.45 6.10 15.55
C VAL A 234 -5.79 4.79 15.11
N PHE A 235 -4.58 4.55 15.60
CA PHE A 235 -3.85 3.30 15.33
C PHE A 235 -3.31 2.64 16.61
N PHE A 236 -2.85 1.39 16.52
CA PHE A 236 -2.41 0.61 17.68
C PHE A 236 -1.06 1.05 18.26
N VAL A 237 -0.14 1.50 17.40
CA VAL A 237 1.22 1.88 17.75
C VAL A 237 1.50 3.29 17.23
N ARG A 238 2.29 4.05 17.98
CA ARG A 238 2.64 5.44 17.63
C ARG A 238 3.94 5.60 16.85
N ASP A 239 4.69 4.52 16.68
CA ASP A 239 5.96 4.52 15.97
C ASP A 239 5.99 3.38 14.95
N GLY A 240 6.38 3.70 13.72
CA GLY A 240 6.42 2.72 12.63
C GLY A 240 7.44 1.61 12.82
N MET A 241 8.43 1.78 13.71
CA MET A 241 9.36 0.72 14.08
C MET A 241 8.64 -0.52 14.65
N LYS A 242 7.49 -0.34 15.32
CA LYS A 242 6.68 -1.43 15.88
C LYS A 242 5.70 -2.05 14.90
N PHE A 243 5.56 -1.51 13.69
CA PHE A 243 4.58 -2.01 12.72
C PHE A 243 4.79 -3.50 12.36
N PRO A 244 6.01 -3.99 12.08
CA PRO A 244 6.20 -5.41 11.77
C PRO A 244 5.86 -6.33 12.95
N ASP A 245 6.28 -5.96 14.17
CA ASP A 245 5.99 -6.74 15.39
C ASP A 245 4.47 -6.83 15.65
N MET A 246 3.79 -5.69 15.52
CA MET A 246 2.34 -5.57 15.64
C MET A 246 1.63 -6.46 14.61
N VAL A 247 2.02 -6.39 13.33
CA VAL A 247 1.44 -7.23 12.28
C VAL A 247 1.72 -8.71 12.54
N HIS A 248 2.92 -9.09 12.99
CA HIS A 248 3.23 -10.47 13.32
C HIS A 248 2.38 -11.01 14.47
N ALA A 249 2.13 -10.19 15.51
CA ALA A 249 1.27 -10.57 16.63
C ALA A 249 -0.18 -10.78 16.20
N LEU A 250 -0.68 -9.91 15.31
CA LEU A 250 -2.04 -9.97 14.78
C LEU A 250 -2.24 -11.07 13.71
N LYS A 251 -1.24 -11.34 12.86
CA LYS A 251 -1.32 -12.38 11.82
C LYS A 251 -1.37 -13.80 12.38
N PRO A 252 -1.80 -14.78 11.56
CA PRO A 252 -1.77 -16.19 11.95
C PRO A 252 -0.41 -16.62 12.52
N ASN A 253 -0.43 -17.41 13.59
CA ASN A 253 0.75 -17.90 14.29
C ASN A 253 1.66 -18.66 13.31
N PRO A 254 2.98 -18.39 13.26
CA PRO A 254 3.89 -19.05 12.32
C PRO A 254 3.99 -20.59 12.51
N LYS A 255 3.57 -21.12 13.67
CA LYS A 255 3.55 -22.56 13.95
C LYS A 255 2.24 -23.24 13.52
N SER A 256 1.09 -22.63 13.79
CA SER A 256 -0.23 -23.24 13.55
C SER A 256 -0.96 -22.69 12.34
N HIS A 257 -0.52 -21.55 11.81
CA HIS A 257 -1.18 -20.78 10.76
C HIS A 257 -2.64 -20.41 11.10
N ILE A 258 -2.91 -20.19 12.39
CA ILE A 258 -4.20 -19.74 12.92
C ILE A 258 -3.98 -18.44 13.69
N GLN A 259 -4.88 -17.46 13.54
CA GLN A 259 -4.86 -16.27 14.39
C GLN A 259 -5.30 -16.65 15.81
N GLU A 260 -4.51 -16.26 16.81
CA GLU A 260 -4.74 -16.65 18.20
C GLU A 260 -4.68 -15.40 19.09
N ASN A 261 -5.72 -15.15 19.88
CA ASN A 261 -5.84 -13.95 20.71
C ASN A 261 -4.72 -13.82 21.74
N TRP A 262 -4.23 -14.92 22.32
CA TRP A 262 -3.14 -14.85 23.31
C TRP A 262 -1.91 -14.12 22.79
N ARG A 263 -1.57 -14.24 21.49
CA ARG A 263 -0.43 -13.53 20.88
C ARG A 263 -0.66 -12.03 20.76
N ILE A 264 -1.90 -11.66 20.46
CA ILE A 264 -2.33 -10.27 20.32
C ILE A 264 -2.26 -9.60 21.69
N VAL A 265 -2.90 -10.18 22.70
CA VAL A 265 -2.93 -9.61 24.05
C VAL A 265 -1.58 -9.68 24.75
N ASP A 266 -0.71 -10.66 24.42
CA ASP A 266 0.68 -10.70 24.89
C ASP A 266 1.48 -9.50 24.37
N PHE A 267 1.59 -9.34 23.05
CA PHE A 267 2.33 -8.22 22.45
C PHE A 267 1.85 -6.86 22.95
N PHE A 268 0.54 -6.65 22.97
CA PHE A 268 -0.04 -5.37 23.38
C PHE A 268 -0.06 -5.15 24.90
N SER A 269 0.21 -6.18 25.72
CA SER A 269 0.47 -5.97 27.15
C SER A 269 1.72 -5.11 27.40
N HIS A 270 2.65 -5.04 26.44
CA HIS A 270 3.82 -4.16 26.49
C HIS A 270 3.58 -2.75 25.93
N HIS A 271 2.42 -2.49 25.32
CA HIS A 271 2.16 -1.27 24.54
C HIS A 271 0.83 -0.63 24.98
N PRO A 272 0.79 0.06 26.14
CA PRO A 272 -0.43 0.67 26.67
C PRO A 272 -1.07 1.71 25.73
N GLU A 273 -0.31 2.29 24.80
CA GLU A 273 -0.81 3.22 23.79
C GLU A 273 -1.87 2.60 22.84
N SER A 274 -1.92 1.27 22.76
CA SER A 274 -2.87 0.53 21.92
C SER A 274 -4.31 0.55 22.43
N LEU A 275 -4.53 0.92 23.70
CA LEU A 275 -5.85 0.85 24.35
C LEU A 275 -6.94 1.59 23.57
N HIS A 276 -6.60 2.76 23.03
CA HIS A 276 -7.58 3.56 22.33
C HIS A 276 -8.03 2.88 21.04
N MET A 277 -7.10 2.27 20.31
CA MET A 277 -7.43 1.48 19.13
C MET A 277 -8.28 0.25 19.49
N PHE A 278 -7.99 -0.44 20.59
CA PHE A 278 -8.84 -1.55 21.05
C PHE A 278 -10.26 -1.13 21.42
N SER A 279 -10.44 0.10 21.91
CA SER A 279 -11.78 0.65 22.14
C SER A 279 -12.57 0.91 20.85
N PHE A 280 -11.94 0.83 19.66
CA PHE A 280 -12.63 0.73 18.37
C PHE A 280 -12.69 -0.72 17.86
N LEU A 281 -11.61 -1.49 18.01
CA LEU A 281 -11.55 -2.86 17.49
C LEU A 281 -12.57 -3.79 18.17
N PHE A 282 -12.72 -3.71 19.50
CA PHE A 282 -13.67 -4.53 20.27
C PHE A 282 -15.04 -3.88 20.46
N ASP A 283 -15.26 -2.75 19.79
CA ASP A 283 -16.56 -2.12 19.65
C ASP A 283 -17.33 -2.75 18.46
N ASP A 284 -18.61 -2.45 18.29
CA ASP A 284 -19.43 -3.00 17.20
C ASP A 284 -18.88 -2.58 15.83
N VAL A 285 -18.32 -1.36 15.73
CA VAL A 285 -17.64 -0.85 14.52
C VAL A 285 -16.39 -1.66 14.11
N GLY A 286 -15.93 -2.59 14.97
CA GLY A 286 -14.92 -3.61 14.68
C GLY A 286 -15.28 -4.56 13.53
N VAL A 287 -16.58 -4.69 13.23
CA VAL A 287 -17.09 -5.45 12.08
C VAL A 287 -18.16 -4.62 11.37
N PRO A 288 -17.77 -3.73 10.42
CA PRO A 288 -18.74 -3.01 9.61
C PRO A 288 -19.64 -3.98 8.82
N GLN A 289 -20.89 -3.58 8.60
CA GLN A 289 -21.85 -4.38 7.81
C GLN A 289 -21.39 -4.60 6.37
N ASP A 290 -20.80 -3.57 5.79
CA ASP A 290 -20.22 -3.54 4.45
C ASP A 290 -19.33 -2.30 4.35
N TYR A 291 -18.74 -2.05 3.18
CA TYR A 291 -17.84 -0.90 3.00
C TYR A 291 -18.56 0.45 2.91
N ARG A 292 -19.86 0.50 2.62
CA ARG A 292 -20.60 1.75 2.43
C ARG A 292 -21.04 2.34 3.77
N HIS A 293 -21.33 1.49 4.75
CA HIS A 293 -21.80 1.89 6.08
C HIS A 293 -20.66 2.02 7.11
N MET A 294 -19.51 2.54 6.71
CA MET A 294 -18.39 2.84 7.62
C MET A 294 -17.84 4.24 7.40
N GLU A 295 -17.31 4.81 8.47
CA GLU A 295 -16.51 6.03 8.41
C GLU A 295 -15.15 5.77 7.76
N GLY A 296 -14.46 6.84 7.41
CA GLY A 296 -13.07 6.83 6.97
C GLY A 296 -12.31 7.96 7.62
N PHE A 297 -11.01 7.77 7.83
CA PHE A 297 -10.15 8.75 8.48
C PHE A 297 -8.76 8.72 7.87
N GLY A 298 -8.11 9.88 7.75
CA GLY A 298 -6.69 9.95 7.39
C GLY A 298 -5.77 9.33 8.45
N VAL A 299 -6.28 9.17 9.69
CA VAL A 299 -5.60 8.64 10.88
C VAL A 299 -4.48 9.56 11.38
N ASN A 300 -3.42 9.68 10.58
CA ASN A 300 -2.31 10.58 10.86
C ASN A 300 -2.71 12.04 10.70
N THR A 301 -2.01 12.90 11.41
CA THR A 301 -2.01 14.34 11.17
C THR A 301 -1.18 14.64 9.91
N TYR A 302 -1.72 15.44 9.00
CA TYR A 302 -1.00 15.98 7.84
C TYR A 302 -0.83 17.49 8.02
N THR A 303 -0.18 18.14 7.05
CA THR A 303 -0.07 19.60 7.00
C THR A 303 -0.73 20.12 5.73
N LEU A 304 -1.60 21.12 5.85
CA LEU A 304 -2.04 21.95 4.73
C LEU A 304 -1.22 23.24 4.68
N LEU A 305 -0.85 23.67 3.47
CA LEU A 305 -0.07 24.87 3.22
C LEU A 305 -0.86 25.80 2.30
N ASN A 306 -1.18 27.00 2.76
CA ASN A 306 -1.86 27.99 1.92
C ASN A 306 -0.88 28.73 0.99
N GLU A 307 -1.38 29.63 0.14
CA GLU A 307 -0.55 30.37 -0.83
C GLU A 307 0.56 31.23 -0.18
N SER A 308 0.36 31.67 1.07
CA SER A 308 1.37 32.42 1.83
C SER A 308 2.43 31.53 2.49
N GLY A 309 2.24 30.21 2.45
CA GLY A 309 3.09 29.23 3.12
C GLY A 309 2.80 29.04 4.60
N LYS A 310 1.63 29.51 5.08
CA LYS A 310 1.19 29.21 6.45
C LYS A 310 0.82 27.74 6.55
N ALA A 311 1.40 27.06 7.54
CA ALA A 311 1.13 25.66 7.83
C ALA A 311 -0.07 25.50 8.78
N HIS A 312 -0.85 24.45 8.53
CA HIS A 312 -2.00 24.05 9.32
C HIS A 312 -1.96 22.54 9.51
N TYR A 313 -1.88 22.06 10.75
CA TYR A 313 -2.07 20.64 11.00
C TYR A 313 -3.53 20.26 10.70
N VAL A 314 -3.72 19.14 10.01
CA VAL A 314 -5.03 18.67 9.56
C VAL A 314 -5.27 17.19 9.88
N LYS A 315 -6.50 16.85 10.28
CA LYS A 315 -7.04 15.48 10.23
C LYS A 315 -8.21 15.42 9.26
N PHE A 316 -8.28 14.34 8.47
CA PHE A 316 -9.32 14.11 7.46
C PHE A 316 -10.35 13.10 7.96
N HIS A 317 -11.65 13.38 7.76
CA HIS A 317 -12.78 12.59 8.25
C HIS A 317 -13.81 12.40 7.12
N TRP A 318 -14.07 11.15 6.75
CA TRP A 318 -15.10 10.73 5.81
C TRP A 318 -16.32 10.24 6.59
N LYS A 319 -17.45 10.94 6.45
CA LYS A 319 -18.72 10.57 7.09
C LYS A 319 -19.67 9.98 6.04
N PRO A 320 -20.09 8.70 6.15
CA PRO A 320 -20.97 8.06 5.18
C PRO A 320 -22.35 8.71 5.23
N THR A 321 -22.92 9.05 4.08
CA THR A 321 -24.26 9.65 4.02
C THR A 321 -25.37 8.65 4.34
N CYS A 322 -25.12 7.35 4.17
CA CYS A 322 -26.02 6.26 4.53
C CYS A 322 -25.92 5.81 6.00
N GLY A 323 -25.11 6.48 6.81
CA GLY A 323 -24.90 6.17 8.22
C GLY A 323 -23.96 4.98 8.46
N VAL A 324 -23.64 4.73 9.72
CA VAL A 324 -22.74 3.66 10.15
C VAL A 324 -23.54 2.43 10.59
N LYS A 325 -23.15 1.25 10.12
CA LYS A 325 -23.78 -0.03 10.48
C LYS A 325 -22.73 -1.12 10.67
N SER A 326 -23.01 -2.04 11.57
CA SER A 326 -22.09 -3.10 12.00
C SER A 326 -22.81 -4.43 12.13
N LEU A 327 -22.07 -5.53 12.00
CA LEU A 327 -22.55 -6.87 12.32
C LEU A 327 -22.17 -7.22 13.76
N LEU A 328 -23.14 -7.75 14.50
CA LEU A 328 -22.84 -8.40 15.78
C LEU A 328 -22.32 -9.82 15.54
N GLU A 329 -21.77 -10.45 16.59
CA GLU A 329 -21.06 -11.74 16.51
C GLU A 329 -21.82 -12.83 15.75
N GLU A 330 -23.08 -13.10 16.11
CA GLU A 330 -23.90 -14.12 15.47
C GLU A 330 -24.20 -13.80 14.00
N GLU A 331 -24.40 -12.51 13.69
CA GLU A 331 -24.64 -12.06 12.33
C GLU A 331 -23.37 -12.17 11.48
N ALA A 332 -22.22 -11.81 12.02
CA ALA A 332 -20.93 -11.94 11.36
C ALA A 332 -20.61 -13.41 11.02
N ILE A 333 -20.95 -14.36 11.90
CA ILE A 333 -20.83 -15.80 11.64
C ILE A 333 -21.77 -16.23 10.52
N ARG A 334 -23.06 -15.86 10.59
CA ARG A 334 -24.07 -16.22 9.60
C ARG A 334 -23.76 -15.64 8.21
N VAL A 335 -23.40 -14.37 8.15
CA VAL A 335 -23.03 -13.68 6.90
C VAL A 335 -21.71 -14.25 6.36
N GLY A 336 -20.70 -14.41 7.20
CA GLY A 336 -19.39 -14.94 6.78
C GLY A 336 -19.46 -16.39 6.29
N GLY A 337 -20.27 -17.21 6.94
CA GLY A 337 -20.49 -18.60 6.57
C GLY A 337 -21.30 -18.77 5.26
N SER A 338 -22.12 -17.78 4.91
CA SER A 338 -22.90 -17.81 3.65
C SER A 338 -22.19 -17.11 2.50
N ASN A 339 -21.47 -16.01 2.76
CA ASN A 339 -20.74 -15.25 1.77
C ASN A 339 -19.51 -14.56 2.39
N HIS A 340 -18.35 -15.20 2.26
CA HIS A 340 -17.07 -14.63 2.69
C HIS A 340 -16.70 -13.31 1.96
N SER A 341 -17.39 -13.01 0.84
CA SER A 341 -17.21 -11.82 0.00
C SER A 341 -18.36 -10.80 0.07
N HIS A 342 -19.12 -10.79 1.16
CA HIS A 342 -20.34 -9.96 1.28
C HIS A 342 -20.10 -8.46 1.08
N ALA A 343 -19.04 -7.88 1.64
CA ALA A 343 -18.78 -6.44 1.56
C ALA A 343 -18.32 -6.02 0.16
N THR A 344 -17.49 -6.86 -0.49
CA THR A 344 -17.13 -6.69 -1.90
C THR A 344 -18.38 -6.76 -2.80
N LYS A 345 -19.25 -7.74 -2.56
CA LYS A 345 -20.48 -7.92 -3.33
C LYS A 345 -21.43 -6.74 -3.15
N ASP A 346 -21.62 -6.27 -1.92
CA ASP A 346 -22.47 -5.12 -1.61
C ASP A 346 -22.02 -3.85 -2.36
N LEU A 347 -20.72 -3.53 -2.34
CA LEU A 347 -20.18 -2.37 -3.05
C LEU A 347 -20.45 -2.47 -4.56
N TYR A 348 -20.14 -3.63 -5.14
CA TYR A 348 -20.29 -3.86 -6.58
C TYR A 348 -21.76 -3.77 -7.02
N ASP A 349 -22.65 -4.48 -6.33
CA ASP A 349 -24.08 -4.54 -6.64
C ASP A 349 -24.75 -3.18 -6.45
N SER A 350 -24.37 -2.44 -5.40
CA SER A 350 -24.94 -1.12 -5.13
C SER A 350 -24.61 -0.13 -6.24
N ILE A 351 -23.36 -0.11 -6.71
CA ILE A 351 -22.96 0.74 -7.84
C ILE A 351 -23.64 0.29 -9.13
N ALA A 352 -23.71 -1.02 -9.40
CA ALA A 352 -24.40 -1.55 -10.58
C ALA A 352 -25.90 -1.21 -10.60
N ALA A 353 -26.52 -1.12 -9.43
CA ALA A 353 -27.92 -0.74 -9.26
C ALA A 353 -28.17 0.79 -9.29
N GLY A 354 -27.12 1.61 -9.41
CA GLY A 354 -27.23 3.08 -9.35
C GLY A 354 -27.34 3.67 -7.94
N ASN A 355 -27.20 2.84 -6.89
CA ASN A 355 -27.19 3.25 -5.48
C ASN A 355 -25.77 3.64 -5.05
N TYR A 356 -25.26 4.73 -5.61
CA TYR A 356 -23.89 5.19 -5.42
C TYR A 356 -23.60 5.56 -3.96
N PRO A 357 -22.63 4.91 -3.29
CA PRO A 357 -22.25 5.32 -1.96
C PRO A 357 -21.54 6.68 -1.98
N GLU A 358 -21.85 7.49 -0.97
CA GLU A 358 -21.33 8.84 -0.81
C GLU A 358 -20.78 9.05 0.61
N TRP A 359 -19.68 9.79 0.71
CA TRP A 359 -19.12 10.27 1.97
C TRP A 359 -18.90 11.78 1.92
N GLN A 360 -19.21 12.48 2.99
CA GLN A 360 -18.83 13.87 3.18
C GLN A 360 -17.42 13.94 3.79
N LEU A 361 -16.56 14.78 3.21
CA LEU A 361 -15.25 15.10 3.76
C LEU A 361 -15.37 16.26 4.73
N TYR A 362 -14.88 16.02 5.94
CA TYR A 362 -14.61 17.03 6.95
C TYR A 362 -13.14 17.05 7.29
N ILE A 363 -12.68 18.20 7.79
CA ILE A 363 -11.34 18.36 8.37
C ILE A 363 -11.42 18.96 9.77
N GLN A 364 -10.46 18.61 10.61
CA GLN A 364 -10.12 19.35 11.81
C GLN A 364 -8.80 20.10 11.56
N VAL A 365 -8.63 21.27 12.16
CA VAL A 365 -7.47 22.14 11.92
C VAL A 365 -6.87 22.62 13.22
N ILE A 366 -5.56 22.45 13.38
CA ILE A 366 -4.78 23.01 14.49
C ILE A 366 -3.67 23.88 13.90
N ASP A 367 -3.46 25.06 14.49
CA ASP A 367 -2.27 25.87 14.20
C ASP A 367 -1.05 25.19 14.86
N PRO A 368 0.04 24.87 14.14
CA PRO A 368 1.23 24.24 14.74
C PRO A 368 1.74 24.96 15.98
N ASP A 369 1.64 26.30 16.05
CA ASP A 369 2.03 27.10 17.22
C ASP A 369 1.18 26.82 18.49
N HIS A 370 0.09 26.07 18.34
CA HIS A 370 -0.82 25.69 19.41
C HIS A 370 -0.68 24.23 19.85
N GLU A 371 0.25 23.46 19.28
CA GLU A 371 0.40 22.04 19.59
C GLU A 371 0.58 21.76 21.09
N ASP A 372 1.25 22.68 21.80
CA ASP A 372 1.52 22.53 23.22
C ASP A 372 0.33 22.81 24.15
N LYS A 373 -0.75 23.38 23.63
CA LYS A 373 -1.94 23.76 24.42
C LYS A 373 -2.81 22.56 24.82
N PHE A 374 -2.57 21.40 24.22
CA PHE A 374 -3.35 20.18 24.46
C PHE A 374 -2.65 19.26 25.46
N ASP A 375 -3.44 18.47 26.19
CA ASP A 375 -2.96 17.44 27.12
C ASP A 375 -2.64 16.10 26.42
N PHE A 376 -2.64 16.11 25.10
CA PHE A 376 -2.19 15.07 24.20
C PHE A 376 -1.31 15.70 23.12
N ASP A 377 -0.44 14.90 22.50
CA ASP A 377 0.34 15.33 21.34
C ASP A 377 -0.55 15.25 20.06
N PRO A 378 -0.79 16.36 19.33
CA PRO A 378 -1.58 16.35 18.09
C PRO A 378 -1.01 15.46 16.99
N LEU A 379 0.27 15.09 17.07
CA LEU A 379 0.97 14.19 16.14
C LEU A 379 1.01 12.73 16.62
N ASP A 380 0.47 12.42 17.82
CA ASP A 380 0.31 11.04 18.27
C ASP A 380 -0.91 10.39 17.58
N VAL A 381 -0.62 9.48 16.67
CA VAL A 381 -1.62 8.70 15.91
C VAL A 381 -2.55 7.84 16.77
N THR A 382 -2.23 7.62 18.05
CA THR A 382 -3.11 6.91 19.00
C THR A 382 -4.19 7.85 19.58
N LYS A 383 -4.21 9.13 19.20
CA LYS A 383 -5.10 10.16 19.72
C LYS A 383 -6.06 10.70 18.65
N ILE A 384 -7.30 10.94 19.07
CA ILE A 384 -8.22 11.81 18.32
C ILE A 384 -8.03 13.25 18.75
N TRP A 385 -8.47 14.20 17.91
CA TRP A 385 -8.71 15.57 18.35
C TRP A 385 -10.20 15.64 18.73
N PRO A 386 -10.55 15.90 20.00
CA PRO A 386 -11.95 15.93 20.41
C PRO A 386 -12.75 16.97 19.61
N GLU A 387 -13.89 16.57 19.04
CA GLU A 387 -14.70 17.42 18.14
C GLU A 387 -15.32 18.63 18.86
N ASP A 388 -15.46 18.57 20.19
CA ASP A 388 -15.90 19.67 21.05
C ASP A 388 -14.81 20.74 21.28
N ILE A 389 -13.54 20.37 21.10
CA ILE A 389 -12.38 21.27 21.23
C ILE A 389 -11.93 21.76 19.86
N VAL A 390 -11.85 20.86 18.88
CA VAL A 390 -11.44 21.13 17.50
C VAL A 390 -12.58 20.71 16.56
N PRO A 391 -13.52 21.60 16.22
CA PRO A 391 -14.72 21.22 15.48
C PRO A 391 -14.43 20.80 14.04
N LEU A 392 -15.28 19.92 13.51
CA LEU A 392 -15.26 19.50 12.11
C LEU A 392 -15.65 20.66 11.18
N GLN A 393 -14.89 20.85 10.11
CA GLN A 393 -15.14 21.81 9.05
C GLN A 393 -15.42 21.07 7.75
N PRO A 394 -16.55 21.32 7.06
CA PRO A 394 -16.89 20.64 5.81
C PRO A 394 -15.94 21.07 4.68
N VAL A 395 -15.65 20.15 3.76
CA VAL A 395 -14.77 20.40 2.60
C VAL A 395 -15.45 20.03 1.29
N GLY A 396 -15.98 18.81 1.20
CA GLY A 396 -16.47 18.26 -0.05
C GLY A 396 -17.21 16.94 0.12
N ARG A 397 -17.47 16.26 -0.98
CA ARG A 397 -18.09 14.93 -1.01
C ARG A 397 -17.41 14.00 -1.98
N LEU A 398 -17.33 12.73 -1.61
CA LEU A 398 -16.83 11.62 -2.41
C LEU A 398 -18.02 10.79 -2.87
N VAL A 399 -18.15 10.54 -4.17
CA VAL A 399 -19.20 9.69 -4.76
C VAL A 399 -18.56 8.59 -5.59
N LEU A 400 -18.87 7.32 -5.27
CA LEU A 400 -18.40 6.17 -6.06
C LEU A 400 -19.51 5.70 -7.00
N ASN A 401 -19.34 5.96 -8.29
CA ASN A 401 -20.39 5.78 -9.29
C ASN A 401 -20.03 4.79 -10.41
N LYS A 402 -18.85 4.18 -10.37
CA LYS A 402 -18.41 3.23 -11.40
C LYS A 402 -17.63 2.06 -10.80
N ASN A 403 -18.04 0.84 -11.13
CA ASN A 403 -17.26 -0.36 -10.83
C ASN A 403 -15.98 -0.41 -11.66
N ILE A 404 -14.94 -1.04 -11.12
CA ILE A 404 -13.70 -1.29 -11.85
C ILE A 404 -13.94 -2.20 -13.05
N ASP A 405 -13.17 -1.98 -14.12
CA ASP A 405 -13.34 -2.70 -15.38
C ASP A 405 -12.69 -4.11 -15.30
N ASN A 406 -11.61 -4.25 -14.51
CA ASN A 406 -10.96 -5.54 -14.24
C ASN A 406 -10.37 -5.58 -12.82
N PHE A 407 -10.71 -6.61 -12.05
CA PHE A 407 -10.27 -6.72 -10.64
C PHE A 407 -8.75 -6.81 -10.49
N PHE A 408 -8.07 -7.59 -11.32
CA PHE A 408 -6.63 -7.73 -11.20
C PHE A 408 -5.90 -6.41 -11.56
N ALA A 409 -6.27 -5.81 -12.69
CA ALA A 409 -5.62 -4.59 -13.18
C ALA A 409 -5.92 -3.36 -12.32
N GLU A 410 -7.10 -3.27 -11.69
CA GLU A 410 -7.56 -2.04 -11.03
C GLU A 410 -7.82 -2.18 -9.53
N ASN A 411 -7.81 -3.38 -8.96
CA ASN A 411 -7.83 -3.60 -7.51
C ASN A 411 -6.53 -4.25 -7.02
N GLU A 412 -6.06 -5.33 -7.65
CA GLU A 412 -4.85 -6.03 -7.18
C GLU A 412 -3.58 -5.21 -7.45
N GLN A 413 -3.44 -4.66 -8.66
CA GLN A 413 -2.29 -3.85 -9.08
C GLN A 413 -2.33 -2.39 -8.61
N LEU A 414 -3.42 -1.97 -7.98
CA LEU A 414 -3.56 -0.61 -7.46
C LEU A 414 -2.60 -0.33 -6.31
N ALA A 415 -1.91 0.80 -6.35
CA ALA A 415 -0.89 1.20 -5.38
C ALA A 415 -1.21 2.59 -4.82
N PHE A 416 -1.30 2.69 -3.50
CA PHE A 416 -1.46 3.95 -2.78
C PHE A 416 -0.24 4.19 -1.90
N CYS A 417 0.27 5.41 -1.81
CA CYS A 417 1.43 5.70 -0.98
C CYS A 417 1.26 7.05 -0.26
N PRO A 418 1.30 7.13 1.08
CA PRO A 418 1.24 8.40 1.80
C PRO A 418 2.31 9.43 1.40
N ALA A 419 3.41 8.99 0.75
CA ALA A 419 4.43 9.87 0.18
C ALA A 419 4.03 10.56 -1.14
N ILE A 420 2.91 10.16 -1.74
CA ILE A 420 2.39 10.75 -2.98
C ILE A 420 1.45 11.89 -2.57
N VAL A 421 2.04 13.07 -2.39
CA VAL A 421 1.36 14.33 -2.08
C VAL A 421 1.44 15.29 -3.26
N VAL A 422 0.60 16.33 -3.23
CA VAL A 422 0.54 17.41 -4.22
C VAL A 422 0.82 18.74 -3.53
N PRO A 423 1.16 19.81 -4.27
CA PRO A 423 1.27 21.16 -3.70
C PRO A 423 0.09 21.51 -2.78
N GLY A 424 0.38 22.17 -1.67
CA GLY A 424 -0.63 22.52 -0.65
C GLY A 424 -0.96 21.43 0.36
N VAL A 425 -0.50 20.19 0.17
CA VAL A 425 -0.58 19.09 1.15
C VAL A 425 0.82 18.58 1.46
N TYR A 426 1.17 18.45 2.73
CA TYR A 426 2.48 18.02 3.17
C TYR A 426 2.42 17.12 4.41
N TYR A 427 3.57 16.58 4.81
CA TYR A 427 3.69 15.70 5.96
C TYR A 427 3.70 16.48 7.27
N SER A 428 3.36 15.81 8.36
CA SER A 428 3.65 16.25 9.72
C SER A 428 4.82 15.42 10.30
N ASP A 429 5.25 15.72 11.52
CA ASP A 429 6.31 14.98 12.21
C ASP A 429 5.81 13.72 12.96
N ASP A 430 4.58 13.27 12.68
CA ASP A 430 4.05 11.99 13.17
C ASP A 430 4.99 10.82 12.79
N LYS A 431 5.57 10.16 13.80
CA LYS A 431 6.58 9.10 13.62
C LYS A 431 6.06 7.90 12.82
N LEU A 432 4.78 7.57 12.96
CA LEU A 432 4.18 6.50 12.16
C LEU A 432 4.02 6.95 10.71
N LEU A 433 3.53 8.17 10.46
CA LEU A 433 3.41 8.71 9.10
C LEU A 433 4.77 8.71 8.38
N GLN A 434 5.83 9.19 9.04
CA GLN A 434 7.18 9.24 8.47
C GLN A 434 7.69 7.87 8.03
N SER A 435 7.40 6.82 8.81
CA SER A 435 7.76 5.44 8.44
C SER A 435 6.96 4.92 7.24
N ARG A 436 5.68 5.30 7.14
CA ARG A 436 4.79 4.91 6.03
C ARG A 436 5.23 5.52 4.70
N ILE A 437 5.73 6.76 4.71
CA ILE A 437 6.23 7.44 3.51
C ILE A 437 7.30 6.59 2.79
N PHE A 438 8.16 5.88 3.53
CA PHE A 438 9.11 4.93 2.96
C PHE A 438 8.44 3.59 2.56
N SER A 439 7.76 2.95 3.51
CA SER A 439 7.38 1.53 3.41
C SER A 439 6.48 1.21 2.21
N TYR A 440 5.54 2.10 1.87
CA TYR A 440 4.58 1.84 0.80
C TYR A 440 5.24 1.76 -0.58
N ALA A 441 6.10 2.72 -0.93
CA ALA A 441 6.79 2.71 -2.21
C ALA A 441 7.76 1.52 -2.32
N ASP A 442 8.42 1.16 -1.22
CA ASP A 442 9.32 0.01 -1.16
C ASP A 442 8.59 -1.32 -1.46
N THR A 443 7.52 -1.62 -0.70
CA THR A 443 6.75 -2.86 -0.91
C THR A 443 6.06 -2.88 -2.28
N GLN A 444 5.71 -1.73 -2.86
CA GLN A 444 5.14 -1.64 -4.20
C GLN A 444 6.15 -2.00 -5.29
N ARG A 445 7.40 -1.57 -5.18
CA ARG A 445 8.48 -1.96 -6.10
C ARG A 445 8.71 -3.47 -6.08
N HIS A 446 8.66 -4.09 -4.89
CA HIS A 446 8.74 -5.54 -4.76
C HIS A 446 7.52 -6.23 -5.39
N ARG A 447 6.31 -5.81 -5.03
CA ARG A 447 5.06 -6.50 -5.37
C ARG A 447 4.66 -6.36 -6.84
N LEU A 448 4.90 -5.20 -7.43
CA LEU A 448 4.40 -4.82 -8.76
C LEU A 448 5.52 -4.51 -9.76
N GLY A 449 6.77 -4.55 -9.32
CA GLY A 449 7.93 -4.19 -10.13
C GLY A 449 8.28 -2.70 -10.07
N PRO A 450 9.46 -2.32 -10.60
CA PRO A 450 10.00 -0.97 -10.48
C PRO A 450 9.16 0.09 -11.21
N ASN A 451 8.44 -0.33 -12.27
CA ASN A 451 7.64 0.55 -13.13
C ASN A 451 6.14 0.55 -12.81
N TYR A 452 5.74 0.17 -11.58
CA TYR A 452 4.33 0.07 -11.20
C TYR A 452 3.50 1.35 -11.38
N LEU A 453 4.13 2.53 -11.38
CA LEU A 453 3.47 3.82 -11.65
C LEU A 453 3.11 4.02 -13.13
N GLN A 454 3.62 3.19 -14.04
CA GLN A 454 3.20 3.18 -15.45
C GLN A 454 1.88 2.44 -15.64
N LEU A 455 1.49 1.56 -14.71
CA LEU A 455 0.24 0.81 -14.79
C LEU A 455 -0.94 1.79 -14.86
N PRO A 456 -1.93 1.58 -15.75
CA PRO A 456 -2.98 2.58 -16.03
C PRO A 456 -3.73 3.10 -14.81
N VAL A 457 -3.94 2.26 -13.80
CA VAL A 457 -4.64 2.64 -12.56
C VAL A 457 -3.77 3.49 -11.63
N ASN A 458 -2.45 3.37 -11.70
CA ASN A 458 -1.49 4.10 -10.86
C ASN A 458 -0.95 5.35 -11.55
N ALA A 459 -0.94 5.36 -12.89
CA ALA A 459 -0.41 6.46 -13.69
C ALA A 459 -1.19 7.76 -13.44
N PRO A 460 -0.49 8.91 -13.30
CA PRO A 460 -1.14 10.20 -13.18
C PRO A 460 -1.95 10.53 -14.44
N LYS A 461 -2.99 11.35 -14.27
CA LYS A 461 -3.83 11.84 -15.40
C LYS A 461 -3.41 13.23 -15.87
N CYS A 462 -2.27 13.72 -15.39
CA CYS A 462 -1.62 14.93 -15.84
C CYS A 462 -0.36 14.58 -16.67
N THR A 463 0.13 15.56 -17.44
CA THR A 463 1.43 15.47 -18.09
C THR A 463 2.53 15.31 -17.04
N HIS A 464 3.51 14.46 -17.32
CA HIS A 464 4.65 14.28 -16.43
C HIS A 464 5.92 14.07 -17.27
N HIS A 465 7.01 14.71 -16.85
CA HIS A 465 8.33 14.63 -17.48
C HIS A 465 9.34 14.25 -16.40
N ASN A 466 10.09 13.16 -16.62
CA ASN A 466 11.09 12.65 -15.68
C ASN A 466 12.18 11.90 -16.45
N ASN A 467 13.27 11.56 -15.76
CA ASN A 467 14.42 10.85 -16.34
C ASN A 467 14.44 9.36 -15.98
N HIS A 468 13.28 8.71 -15.88
CA HIS A 468 13.18 7.25 -15.64
C HIS A 468 13.02 6.50 -16.98
N HIS A 469 13.99 5.66 -17.37
CA HIS A 469 14.03 5.07 -18.73
C HIS A 469 13.94 3.54 -18.81
N GLU A 470 14.39 2.80 -17.80
CA GLU A 470 14.61 1.36 -17.91
C GLU A 470 13.70 0.58 -16.94
N GLY A 471 14.20 -0.52 -16.37
CA GLY A 471 13.49 -1.35 -15.40
C GLY A 471 12.58 -2.40 -16.05
N LEU A 472 12.29 -3.45 -15.28
CA LEU A 472 11.44 -4.56 -15.72
C LEU A 472 10.07 -4.05 -16.20
N MET A 473 9.59 -4.60 -17.31
CA MET A 473 8.29 -4.26 -17.93
C MET A 473 8.08 -2.76 -18.15
N ASN A 474 9.12 -2.03 -18.57
CA ASN A 474 8.95 -0.68 -19.07
C ASN A 474 8.30 -0.71 -20.46
N PHE A 475 7.10 -0.15 -20.58
CA PHE A 475 6.35 -0.07 -21.83
C PHE A 475 6.10 1.38 -22.27
N MET A 476 6.79 2.35 -21.67
CA MET A 476 6.71 3.74 -22.11
C MET A 476 7.33 3.89 -23.50
N HIS A 477 6.65 4.65 -24.36
CA HIS A 477 7.26 5.16 -25.58
C HIS A 477 8.01 6.45 -25.26
N ARG A 478 9.30 6.49 -25.59
CA ARG A 478 10.21 7.61 -25.39
C ARG A 478 11.12 7.72 -26.61
N ASP A 479 11.21 8.91 -27.18
CA ASP A 479 12.07 9.25 -28.31
C ASP A 479 13.10 10.33 -27.97
N GLU A 480 13.21 10.69 -26.68
CA GLU A 480 14.11 11.74 -26.21
C GLU A 480 15.58 11.26 -26.16
N GLU A 481 16.51 12.09 -26.64
CA GLU A 481 17.96 11.84 -26.55
C GLU A 481 18.56 12.23 -25.18
N VAL A 482 17.83 13.04 -24.40
CA VAL A 482 18.29 13.56 -23.10
C VAL A 482 17.56 12.84 -21.98
N ASN A 483 18.33 12.10 -21.17
CA ASN A 483 17.86 11.39 -19.98
C ASN A 483 18.52 11.88 -18.69
N TYR A 484 19.04 13.12 -18.71
CA TYR A 484 19.73 13.76 -17.59
C TYR A 484 19.31 15.23 -17.47
N PHE A 485 19.50 15.83 -16.30
CA PHE A 485 19.13 17.21 -16.01
C PHE A 485 20.22 17.88 -15.15
N PRO A 486 20.61 19.14 -15.41
CA PRO A 486 20.14 20.01 -16.50
C PRO A 486 20.80 19.67 -17.85
N SER A 487 20.17 20.08 -18.95
CA SER A 487 20.71 19.94 -20.31
C SER A 487 20.47 21.22 -21.10
N ARG A 488 21.34 21.47 -22.10
CA ARG A 488 21.14 22.55 -23.10
C ARG A 488 20.36 22.08 -24.33
N PHE A 489 20.15 20.79 -24.45
CA PHE A 489 19.44 20.15 -25.56
C PHE A 489 17.99 19.79 -25.20
N ASP A 490 17.61 19.99 -23.93
CA ASP A 490 16.25 19.85 -23.45
C ASP A 490 15.80 21.18 -22.82
N SER A 491 14.54 21.54 -23.06
CA SER A 491 13.92 22.77 -22.56
C SER A 491 13.27 22.62 -21.17
N VAL A 492 13.22 21.39 -20.63
CA VAL A 492 12.72 21.13 -19.29
C VAL A 492 13.46 21.97 -18.26
N ARG A 493 12.71 22.53 -17.30
CA ARG A 493 13.20 23.39 -16.23
C ARG A 493 12.58 23.00 -14.89
N HIS A 494 13.16 23.48 -13.79
CA HIS A 494 12.54 23.36 -12.48
C HIS A 494 11.15 24.02 -12.47
N ALA A 495 10.21 23.38 -11.77
CA ALA A 495 8.94 23.99 -11.42
C ALA A 495 9.15 25.19 -10.47
N GLU A 496 8.14 26.05 -10.38
CA GLU A 496 8.12 27.10 -9.37
C GLU A 496 8.13 26.50 -7.96
N LYS A 497 8.72 27.23 -7.01
CA LYS A 497 8.72 26.79 -5.63
C LYS A 497 7.32 26.93 -5.07
N PHE A 498 6.75 25.83 -4.59
CA PHE A 498 5.59 25.88 -3.71
C PHE A 498 5.99 26.44 -2.34
N PRO A 499 5.09 27.12 -1.63
CA PRO A 499 5.41 27.83 -0.39
C PRO A 499 5.51 26.85 0.79
N ILE A 500 6.45 25.91 0.72
CA ILE A 500 6.82 25.03 1.82
C ILE A 500 7.75 25.84 2.74
N PRO A 501 7.31 26.28 3.92
CA PRO A 501 8.15 27.06 4.81
C PRO A 501 9.33 26.18 5.27
N PRO A 502 10.57 26.70 5.33
CA PRO A 502 11.69 25.96 5.91
C PRO A 502 11.59 25.99 7.44
N PRO A 503 11.14 24.91 8.13
CA PRO A 503 11.02 24.94 9.58
C PRO A 503 12.40 24.92 10.25
N VAL A 504 12.52 25.58 11.39
CA VAL A 504 13.68 25.42 12.27
C VAL A 504 13.44 24.21 13.16
N LEU A 505 14.20 23.14 12.95
CA LEU A 505 14.13 21.95 13.80
C LEU A 505 15.05 22.12 15.00
N ASN A 506 14.51 21.97 16.21
CA ASN A 506 15.26 22.03 17.46
C ASN A 506 15.21 20.68 18.18
N GLY A 507 16.27 20.29 18.87
CA GLY A 507 16.30 19.07 19.68
C GLY A 507 17.63 18.33 19.64
N LYS A 508 17.71 17.23 20.38
CA LYS A 508 18.83 16.28 20.33
C LYS A 508 18.50 15.15 19.37
N ARG A 509 19.49 14.69 18.61
CA ARG A 509 19.34 13.47 17.80
C ARG A 509 19.29 12.25 18.73
N ASP A 510 18.11 11.70 18.97
CA ASP A 510 17.87 10.63 19.93
C ASP A 510 16.78 9.63 19.48
N ARG A 511 16.66 8.50 20.18
CA ARG A 511 15.56 7.53 20.06
C ARG A 511 14.72 7.57 21.33
N CYS A 512 13.69 8.40 21.34
CA CYS A 512 12.85 8.63 22.51
C CYS A 512 11.36 8.44 22.20
N MET A 513 10.58 8.20 23.25
CA MET A 513 9.11 8.31 23.22
C MET A 513 8.71 9.79 23.25
N ILE A 514 7.47 10.07 22.83
CA ILE A 514 6.87 11.40 23.00
C ILE A 514 6.62 11.67 24.49
N GLU A 515 6.60 12.94 24.92
CA GLU A 515 6.40 13.27 26.34
C GLU A 515 4.93 13.11 26.77
N LYS A 516 3.97 13.56 25.93
CA LYS A 516 2.53 13.55 26.20
C LYS A 516 1.85 12.24 25.77
N GLU A 517 2.32 11.11 26.29
CA GLU A 517 1.80 9.79 25.89
C GLU A 517 0.30 9.60 26.20
N ASN A 518 -0.15 10.01 27.38
CA ASN A 518 -1.55 9.99 27.83
C ASN A 518 -2.39 8.77 27.34
N ASN A 519 -1.95 7.56 27.67
CA ASN A 519 -2.46 6.32 27.08
C ASN A 519 -3.91 5.95 27.49
N PHE A 520 -4.42 6.53 28.58
CA PHE A 520 -5.60 6.00 29.27
C PHE A 520 -6.84 6.91 29.18
N LYS A 521 -6.67 8.23 29.01
CA LYS A 521 -7.78 9.20 29.07
C LYS A 521 -8.84 8.97 27.99
N GLN A 522 -8.45 9.06 26.72
CA GLN A 522 -9.38 8.93 25.59
C GLN A 522 -10.08 7.55 25.49
N PRO A 523 -9.41 6.40 25.71
CA PRO A 523 -10.09 5.11 25.78
C PRO A 523 -11.18 5.07 26.87
N GLY A 524 -10.89 5.66 28.05
CA GLY A 524 -11.85 5.75 29.15
C GLY A 524 -13.05 6.64 28.81
N GLU A 525 -12.80 7.80 28.20
CA GLU A 525 -13.84 8.72 27.73
C GLU A 525 -14.76 8.04 26.72
N ARG A 526 -14.17 7.30 25.77
CA ARG A 526 -14.94 6.54 24.79
C ARG A 526 -15.80 5.47 25.44
N TYR A 527 -15.27 4.66 26.36
CA TYR A 527 -16.05 3.66 27.08
C TYR A 527 -17.26 4.28 27.81
N ARG A 528 -17.04 5.40 28.51
CA ARG A 528 -18.09 6.12 29.24
C ARG A 528 -19.18 6.71 28.34
N SER A 529 -18.86 7.01 27.07
CA SER A 529 -19.83 7.55 26.10
C SER A 529 -20.86 6.53 25.61
N TRP A 530 -20.64 5.23 25.83
CA TRP A 530 -21.48 4.18 25.30
C TRP A 530 -22.70 3.89 26.17
N ALA A 531 -23.77 3.43 25.52
CA ALA A 531 -24.91 2.85 26.19
C ALA A 531 -24.50 1.55 26.96
N PRO A 532 -25.19 1.20 28.05
CA PRO A 532 -24.82 0.06 28.89
C PRO A 532 -24.70 -1.28 28.16
N ASP A 533 -25.57 -1.56 27.19
CA ASP A 533 -25.55 -2.79 26.40
C ASP A 533 -24.31 -2.90 25.50
N ARG A 534 -23.85 -1.78 24.94
CA ARG A 534 -22.61 -1.70 24.15
C ARG A 534 -21.38 -1.86 25.05
N GLN A 535 -21.41 -1.29 26.26
CA GLN A 535 -20.37 -1.53 27.26
C GLN A 535 -20.28 -3.01 27.65
N GLU A 536 -21.40 -3.70 27.80
CA GLU A 536 -21.45 -5.13 28.14
C GLU A 536 -20.84 -6.00 27.03
N ARG A 537 -21.19 -5.75 25.75
CA ARG A 537 -20.57 -6.44 24.61
C ARG A 537 -19.04 -6.23 24.56
N PHE A 538 -18.59 -5.00 24.80
CA PHE A 538 -17.17 -4.68 24.85
C PHE A 538 -16.44 -5.45 25.96
N ILE A 539 -17.03 -5.54 27.16
CA ILE A 539 -16.50 -6.33 28.28
C ILE A 539 -16.44 -7.81 27.91
N GLY A 540 -17.52 -8.35 27.32
CA GLY A 540 -17.58 -9.75 26.90
C GLY A 540 -16.44 -10.14 25.95
N ARG A 541 -16.15 -9.30 24.96
CA ARG A 541 -15.04 -9.50 24.00
C ARG A 541 -13.67 -9.48 24.68
N TRP A 542 -13.47 -8.59 25.67
CA TRP A 542 -12.25 -8.57 26.47
C TRP A 542 -12.10 -9.81 27.36
N VAL A 543 -13.18 -10.24 28.00
CA VAL A 543 -13.19 -11.46 28.82
C VAL A 543 -12.87 -12.66 27.95
N GLU A 544 -13.47 -12.79 26.76
CA GLU A 544 -13.16 -13.84 25.80
C GLU A 544 -11.67 -13.84 25.41
N ALA A 545 -11.13 -12.69 24.99
CA ALA A 545 -9.74 -12.56 24.58
C ALA A 545 -8.74 -12.93 25.71
N LEU A 546 -9.06 -12.58 26.96
CA LEU A 546 -8.22 -12.84 28.13
C LEU A 546 -8.45 -14.23 28.77
N SER A 547 -9.48 -14.95 28.35
CA SER A 547 -9.80 -16.29 28.86
C SER A 547 -9.01 -17.41 28.18
N ASP A 548 -8.27 -17.10 27.10
CA ASP A 548 -7.42 -18.08 26.43
C ASP A 548 -6.44 -18.74 27.43
N PRO A 549 -6.31 -20.08 27.46
CA PRO A 549 -5.46 -20.79 28.41
C PRO A 549 -3.98 -20.38 28.39
N ARG A 550 -3.48 -19.84 27.28
CA ARG A 550 -2.10 -19.35 27.15
C ARG A 550 -1.90 -17.96 27.72
N VAL A 551 -2.98 -17.21 27.97
CA VAL A 551 -2.90 -15.90 28.60
C VAL A 551 -2.60 -16.10 30.07
N THR A 552 -1.37 -15.76 30.47
CA THR A 552 -0.90 -15.93 31.84
C THR A 552 -1.61 -14.98 32.80
N GLN A 553 -1.53 -15.29 34.09
CA GLN A 553 -2.07 -14.41 35.13
C GLN A 553 -1.43 -13.01 35.10
N GLU A 554 -0.16 -12.92 34.72
CA GLU A 554 0.55 -11.66 34.54
C GLU A 554 -0.07 -10.82 33.42
N ILE A 555 -0.25 -11.39 32.23
CA ILE A 555 -0.88 -10.70 31.09
C ILE A 555 -2.29 -10.22 31.46
N ARG A 556 -3.10 -11.07 32.12
CA ARG A 556 -4.44 -10.66 32.60
C ARG A 556 -4.36 -9.47 33.55
N SER A 557 -3.41 -9.49 34.49
CA SER A 557 -3.25 -8.42 35.48
C SER A 557 -2.83 -7.10 34.82
N ILE A 558 -1.96 -7.15 33.81
CA ILE A 558 -1.55 -5.97 33.04
C ILE A 558 -2.76 -5.36 32.31
N TRP A 559 -3.55 -6.16 31.58
CA TRP A 559 -4.73 -5.66 30.88
C TRP A 559 -5.81 -5.11 31.81
N ILE A 560 -6.07 -5.78 32.93
CA ILE A 560 -6.97 -5.28 33.96
C ILE A 560 -6.45 -3.94 34.50
N SER A 561 -5.14 -3.81 34.75
CA SER A 561 -4.53 -2.56 35.20
C SER A 561 -4.69 -1.44 34.18
N TYR A 562 -4.41 -1.69 32.89
CA TYR A 562 -4.59 -0.70 31.83
C TYR A 562 -6.03 -0.23 31.72
N TRP A 563 -7.00 -1.15 31.73
CA TRP A 563 -8.40 -0.79 31.69
C TRP A 563 -8.88 -0.07 32.96
N THR A 564 -8.32 -0.42 34.13
CA THR A 564 -8.60 0.29 35.40
C THR A 564 -8.10 1.73 35.37
N GLN A 565 -6.93 1.98 34.75
CA GLN A 565 -6.38 3.33 34.57
C GLN A 565 -7.23 4.17 33.61
N ALA A 566 -7.82 3.55 32.57
CA ALA A 566 -8.74 4.23 31.67
C ALA A 566 -10.12 4.49 32.32
N ASP A 567 -10.68 3.48 32.98
CA ASP A 567 -11.92 3.57 33.75
C ASP A 567 -11.98 2.50 34.85
N LYS A 568 -12.09 2.92 36.11
CA LYS A 568 -12.09 2.00 37.26
C LYS A 568 -13.21 0.96 37.20
N SER A 569 -14.39 1.35 36.71
CA SER A 569 -15.54 0.44 36.64
C SER A 569 -15.36 -0.63 35.57
N LEU A 570 -14.74 -0.27 34.44
CA LEU A 570 -14.41 -1.19 33.36
C LEU A 570 -13.43 -2.26 33.83
N GLY A 571 -12.30 -1.84 34.43
CA GLY A 571 -11.30 -2.76 34.95
C GLY A 571 -11.86 -3.72 36.00
N GLN A 572 -12.71 -3.21 36.91
CA GLN A 572 -13.40 -4.03 37.92
C GLN A 572 -14.35 -5.06 37.29
N LYS A 573 -15.17 -4.66 36.32
CA LYS A 573 -16.11 -5.58 35.64
C LYS A 573 -15.37 -6.71 34.92
N ILE A 574 -14.30 -6.39 34.18
CA ILE A 574 -13.46 -7.40 33.50
C ILE A 574 -12.84 -8.35 34.53
N ALA A 575 -12.26 -7.81 35.61
CA ALA A 575 -11.64 -8.60 36.66
C ALA A 575 -12.64 -9.56 37.35
N SER A 576 -13.84 -9.07 37.66
CA SER A 576 -14.92 -9.88 38.24
C SER A 576 -15.34 -11.02 37.32
N CYS A 577 -15.48 -10.79 36.01
CA CYS A 577 -15.83 -11.84 35.05
C CYS A 577 -14.74 -12.90 34.89
N LEU A 578 -13.45 -12.52 35.04
CA LEU A 578 -12.31 -13.45 34.95
C LEU A 578 -11.98 -14.17 36.27
N ASN A 579 -12.71 -13.88 37.36
CA ASN A 579 -12.38 -14.32 38.73
C ASN A 579 -10.95 -13.92 39.18
N VAL A 580 -10.45 -12.78 38.70
CA VAL A 580 -9.14 -12.24 39.06
C VAL A 580 -9.33 -11.08 40.05
N ARG A 581 -8.53 -11.01 41.12
CA ARG A 581 -8.55 -9.84 42.03
C ARG A 581 -7.98 -8.62 41.28
N PRO A 582 -8.66 -7.45 41.26
CA PRO A 582 -8.08 -6.23 40.70
C PRO A 582 -6.80 -5.89 41.48
N SER A 583 -5.69 -5.64 40.80
CA SER A 583 -4.53 -4.98 41.44
C SER A 583 -4.93 -3.53 41.71
N MET A 584 -4.92 -3.15 43.00
CA MET A 584 -5.20 -1.77 43.45
C MET A 584 -4.12 -0.80 43.00
#